data_AF-K7EN20-F1
#
_entry.id   AF-K7EN20-F1
#
_cell.length_a   1.000
_cell.length_b   1.000
_cell.length_c   1.000
_cell.angle_alpha   90.00
_cell.angle_beta   90.00
_cell.angle_gamma   90.00
#
_symmetry.space_group_name_H-M   'P 1'
#
loop_
_entity.id
_entity.type
_entity.pdbx_description
1 polymer ?
#
loop_
_entity_poly.entity_id
_entity_poly.type
_entity_poly.pdbx_seq_one_letter_code
_entity_poly.pdbx_strand_id
1 'polypeptide(L)'
;MDNAADFCQLSGMHLLVGRYLEAGAAGLRWRAAQLIGTCSQNVAAIQEQVLGLGALRKLLRLLDRDACDTVRVKALFAISCLVREQEAGLLQFLRLD
;
A
#
# COMPACT_ATOMS: atom_id res chain seq x y z
N MET A 1 18.92 3.27 -12.15
CA MET A 1 18.29 2.06 -11.62
C MET A 1 16.97 2.49 -11.01
N ASP A 2 15.87 1.93 -11.50
CA ASP A 2 14.54 2.18 -10.94
C ASP A 2 14.17 0.98 -10.06
N ASN A 3 14.63 1.02 -8.81
CA ASN A 3 14.44 -0.07 -7.87
C ASN A 3 12.96 -0.36 -7.59
N ALA A 4 12.08 0.64 -7.73
CA ALA A 4 10.64 0.48 -7.54
C ALA A 4 10.02 -0.29 -8.71
N ALA A 5 10.40 0.06 -9.94
CA ALA A 5 9.98 -0.69 -11.12
C ALA A 5 10.51 -2.14 -11.09
N ASP A 6 11.80 -2.34 -10.78
CA ASP A 6 12.40 -3.67 -10.68
C ASP A 6 11.70 -4.52 -9.62
N PHE A 7 11.39 -3.93 -8.45
CA PHE A 7 10.64 -4.60 -7.39
C PHE A 7 9.24 -5.02 -7.83
N CYS A 8 8.55 -4.18 -8.62
CA CYS A 8 7.22 -4.50 -9.17
C CYS A 8 7.29 -5.59 -10.24
N GLN A 9 8.30 -5.56 -11.12
CA GLN A 9 8.56 -6.59 -12.13
C GLN A 9 8.83 -7.96 -11.50
N LEU A 10 9.54 -7.99 -10.37
CA LEU A 10 9.79 -9.20 -9.58
C LEU A 10 8.58 -9.64 -8.72
N SER A 11 7.39 -9.10 -8.99
CA SER A 11 6.15 -9.39 -8.25
C SER A 11 6.22 -9.05 -6.75
N GLY A 12 7.12 -8.15 -6.34
CA GLY A 12 7.29 -7.75 -4.95
C GLY A 12 5.99 -7.20 -4.32
N MET A 13 5.20 -6.45 -5.09
CA MET A 13 3.91 -5.91 -4.63
C MET A 13 2.89 -7.00 -4.29
N HIS A 14 2.88 -8.12 -5.01
CA HIS A 14 2.00 -9.25 -4.70
C HIS A 14 2.34 -9.85 -3.33
N LEU A 15 3.62 -9.94 -3.00
CA LEU A 15 4.09 -10.41 -1.69
C LEU A 15 3.71 -9.43 -0.57
N LEU A 16 3.89 -8.13 -0.79
CA LEU A 16 3.54 -7.12 0.21
C LEU A 16 2.04 -7.15 0.51
N VAL A 17 1.20 -7.08 -0.52
CA VAL A 17 -0.26 -7.01 -0.38
C VAL A 17 -0.86 -8.35 0.03
N GLY A 18 -0.39 -9.45 -0.55
CA GLY A 18 -0.92 -10.79 -0.33
C GLY A 18 -0.49 -11.45 0.98
N ARG A 19 0.65 -11.04 1.55
CA ARG A 19 1.23 -11.71 2.73
C ARG A 19 1.64 -10.75 3.83
N TYR A 20 2.46 -9.73 3.52
CA TYR A 20 3.14 -8.98 4.58
C TYR A 20 2.30 -7.90 5.26
N LEU A 21 1.27 -7.36 4.60
CA LEU A 21 0.28 -6.47 5.26
C LEU A 21 -0.53 -7.18 6.36
N GLU A 22 -0.64 -8.51 6.31
CA GLU A 22 -1.40 -9.31 7.27
C GLU A 22 -0.48 -10.19 8.14
N ALA A 23 0.84 -9.93 8.12
CA ALA A 23 1.80 -10.67 8.92
C ALA A 23 1.56 -10.43 10.42
N GLY A 24 1.72 -11.48 11.24
CA GLY A 24 1.55 -11.36 12.70
C GLY A 24 2.52 -10.37 13.35
N ALA A 25 3.74 -10.24 12.82
CA ALA A 25 4.72 -9.27 13.31
C ALA A 25 4.40 -7.86 12.79
N ALA A 26 4.13 -6.92 13.70
CA ALA A 26 3.94 -5.50 13.37
C ALA A 26 5.10 -4.93 12.55
N GLY A 27 6.33 -5.37 12.83
CA GLY A 27 7.54 -5.01 12.10
C GLY A 27 7.48 -5.27 10.58
N LEU A 28 6.80 -6.34 10.18
CA LEU A 28 6.62 -6.67 8.77
C LEU A 28 5.49 -5.85 8.14
N ARG A 29 4.38 -5.66 8.87
CA ARG A 29 3.23 -4.89 8.39
C ARG A 29 3.58 -3.45 8.06
N TRP A 30 4.26 -2.73 8.97
CA TRP A 30 4.58 -1.32 8.73
C TRP A 30 5.62 -1.14 7.61
N ARG A 31 6.59 -2.05 7.48
CA ARG A 31 7.57 -2.02 6.39
C ARG A 31 6.91 -2.32 5.04
N ALA A 32 5.97 -3.25 5.01
CA ALA A 32 5.19 -3.54 3.81
C ALA A 32 4.35 -2.33 3.38
N ALA A 33 3.63 -1.71 4.31
CA ALA A 33 2.90 -0.47 4.03
C ALA A 33 3.83 0.65 3.54
N GLN A 34 4.97 0.84 4.19
CA GLN A 34 5.96 1.83 3.77
C GLN A 34 6.48 1.57 2.34
N LEU A 35 6.86 0.33 2.02
CA LEU A 35 7.35 -0.02 0.69
C LEU A 35 6.28 0.19 -0.38
N ILE A 36 5.02 -0.15 -0.09
CA ILE A 36 3.89 0.13 -0.99
C ILE A 36 3.82 1.63 -1.29
N GLY A 37 3.84 2.47 -0.26
CA GLY A 37 3.78 3.93 -0.43
C GLY A 37 4.97 4.48 -1.21
N THR A 38 6.20 4.08 -0.86
CA THR A 38 7.42 4.57 -1.50
C THR A 38 7.51 4.17 -2.98
N CYS A 39 7.19 2.91 -3.31
CA CYS A 39 7.33 2.41 -4.67
C CYS A 39 6.18 2.85 -5.61
N SER A 40 5.01 3.20 -5.07
CA SER A 40 3.88 3.67 -5.88
C SER A 40 3.82 5.19 -6.04
N GLN A 41 4.52 5.94 -5.20
CA GLN A 41 4.42 7.40 -5.19
C GLN A 41 4.78 8.01 -6.56
N ASN A 42 3.85 8.76 -7.13
CA ASN A 42 3.99 9.45 -8.42
C ASN A 42 4.31 8.53 -9.61
N VAL A 43 3.97 7.23 -9.51
CA VAL A 43 4.10 6.26 -10.61
C VAL A 43 2.73 5.63 -10.90
N ALA A 44 1.96 6.25 -11.80
CA ALA A 44 0.57 5.88 -12.09
C ALA A 44 0.38 4.38 -12.37
N ALA A 45 1.25 3.78 -13.20
CA ALA A 45 1.16 2.36 -13.52
C ALA A 45 1.32 1.46 -12.28
N ILE A 46 2.19 1.83 -11.34
CA ILE A 46 2.38 1.07 -10.09
C ILE A 46 1.20 1.32 -9.14
N GLN A 47 0.69 2.55 -9.06
CA GLN A 47 -0.52 2.84 -8.27
C GLN A 47 -1.69 1.97 -8.75
N GLU A 48 -1.96 1.93 -10.06
CA GLU A 48 -3.01 1.09 -10.64
C GLU A 48 -2.82 -0.39 -10.34
N GLN A 49 -1.61 -0.91 -10.52
CA GLN A 49 -1.28 -2.29 -10.20
C GLN A 49 -1.60 -2.60 -8.73
N VAL A 50 -1.14 -1.77 -7.80
CA VAL A 50 -1.32 -1.98 -6.37
C VAL A 50 -2.78 -1.84 -5.94
N LEU A 51 -3.52 -0.90 -6.54
CA LEU A 51 -4.97 -0.76 -6.35
C LEU A 51 -5.72 -2.01 -6.84
N GLY A 52 -5.32 -2.57 -7.98
CA GLY A 52 -5.85 -3.81 -8.54
C GLY A 52 -5.62 -5.04 -7.64
N LEU A 53 -4.56 -5.04 -6.83
CA LEU A 53 -4.30 -6.07 -5.81
C LEU A 53 -5.20 -5.94 -4.57
N GLY A 54 -6.05 -4.92 -4.49
CA GLY A 54 -6.92 -4.66 -3.35
C GLY A 54 -6.17 -4.10 -2.13
N ALA A 55 -5.00 -3.49 -2.34
CA ALA A 55 -4.17 -2.94 -1.26
C ALA A 55 -4.91 -1.89 -0.43
N LEU A 56 -5.72 -1.04 -1.08
CA LEU A 56 -6.38 0.09 -0.42
C LEU A 56 -7.30 -0.36 0.72
N ARG A 57 -8.12 -1.39 0.50
CA ARG A 57 -9.00 -1.97 1.54
C ARG A 57 -8.19 -2.54 2.71
N LYS A 58 -7.05 -3.19 2.44
CA LYS A 58 -6.19 -3.75 3.50
C LYS A 58 -5.51 -2.65 4.31
N LEU A 59 -5.04 -1.60 3.64
CA LEU A 59 -4.41 -0.45 4.30
C LEU A 59 -5.40 0.31 5.18
N LEU A 60 -6.64 0.53 4.72
CA LEU A 60 -7.71 1.12 5.54
C LEU A 60 -7.98 0.29 6.79
N ARG A 61 -8.11 -1.03 6.65
CA ARG A 61 -8.27 -1.94 7.80
C ARG A 61 -7.11 -1.83 8.81
N LEU A 62 -5.87 -1.70 8.32
CA LEU A 62 -4.71 -1.50 9.20
C LEU A 62 -4.77 -0.14 9.91
N LEU A 63 -5.15 0.92 9.20
CA LEU A 63 -5.32 2.25 9.77
C LEU A 63 -6.35 2.26 10.92
N ASP A 64 -7.44 1.53 10.75
CA ASP A 64 -8.55 1.50 11.72
C ASP A 64 -8.30 0.56 12.91
N ARG A 65 -7.69 -0.60 12.67
CA ARG A 65 -7.74 -1.73 13.60
C ARG A 65 -6.39 -2.22 14.10
N ASP A 66 -5.27 -1.80 13.52
CA ASP A 66 -3.96 -2.27 13.97
C ASP A 66 -3.62 -1.69 15.36
N ALA A 67 -3.19 -2.54 16.29
CA ALA A 67 -2.81 -2.11 17.63
C ALA A 67 -1.49 -1.32 17.66
N CYS A 68 -0.68 -1.39 16.61
CA CYS A 68 0.60 -0.70 16.53
C CYS A 68 0.47 0.65 15.79
N ASP A 69 0.72 1.75 16.48
CA ASP A 69 0.63 3.10 15.89
C ASP A 69 1.55 3.28 14.67
N THR A 70 2.75 2.70 14.69
CA THR A 70 3.65 2.75 13.53
C THR A 70 3.01 2.09 12.31
N VAL A 71 2.26 1.00 12.47
CA VAL A 71 1.54 0.38 11.35
C VAL A 71 0.47 1.31 10.83
N ARG A 72 -0.32 1.93 11.72
CA ARG A 72 -1.38 2.87 11.34
C ARG A 72 -0.82 4.08 10.58
N VAL A 73 0.26 4.68 11.08
CA VAL A 73 0.93 5.83 10.43
C VAL A 73 1.47 5.45 9.05
N LYS A 74 2.10 4.27 8.91
CA LYS A 74 2.61 3.82 7.61
C LYS A 74 1.50 3.41 6.64
N ALA A 75 0.38 2.89 7.15
CA ALA A 75 -0.81 2.63 6.35
C ALA A 75 -1.41 3.93 5.80
N LEU A 76 -1.57 4.97 6.63
CA LEU A 76 -2.03 6.29 6.20
C LEU A 76 -1.10 6.90 5.14
N PHE A 77 0.22 6.81 5.35
CA PHE A 77 1.20 7.24 4.36
C PHE A 77 1.00 6.52 3.02
N ALA A 78 0.88 5.20 3.03
CA ALA A 78 0.66 4.40 1.82
C ALA A 78 -0.65 4.77 1.10
N ILE A 79 -1.75 4.95 1.86
CA ILE A 79 -3.03 5.43 1.31
C ILE A 79 -2.82 6.78 0.63
N SER A 80 -2.16 7.73 1.29
CA SER A 80 -1.92 9.06 0.72
C SER A 80 -1.12 9.01 -0.59
N CYS A 81 -0.18 8.07 -0.73
CA CYS A 81 0.56 7.86 -1.97
C CYS A 81 -0.28 7.20 -3.06
N LEU A 82 -1.21 6.31 -2.72
CA LEU A 82 -2.04 5.59 -3.69
C LEU A 82 -3.18 6.44 -4.27
N VAL A 83 -3.70 7.41 -3.51
CA VAL A 83 -4.83 8.25 -3.94
C VAL A 83 -4.39 9.60 -4.53
N ARG A 84 -3.18 10.05 -4.22
CA ARG A 84 -2.66 11.33 -4.72
C ARG A 84 -2.50 11.28 -6.22
N GLU A 85 -3.10 12.29 -6.88
CA GLU A 85 -3.04 12.47 -8.34
C GLU A 85 -3.48 11.21 -9.11
N GLN A 86 -4.31 10.38 -8.49
CA GLN A 86 -4.76 9.11 -9.04
C GLN A 86 -6.26 8.94 -8.89
N GLU A 87 -7.01 9.26 -9.94
CA GLU A 87 -8.48 9.31 -9.94
C GLU A 87 -9.11 7.98 -9.55
N ALA A 88 -8.65 6.87 -10.13
CA ALA A 88 -9.15 5.54 -9.78
C ALA A 88 -8.92 5.19 -8.30
N GLY A 89 -7.77 5.61 -7.75
CA GLY A 89 -7.42 5.43 -6.34
C GLY A 89 -8.31 6.24 -5.42
N LEU A 90 -8.54 7.52 -5.76
CA LEU A 90 -9.42 8.41 -5.01
C LEU A 90 -10.88 7.91 -5.02
N LEU A 91 -11.39 7.51 -6.19
CA LEU A 91 -12.74 6.94 -6.30
C LEU A 91 -12.88 5.64 -5.52
N GLN A 92 -11.85 4.78 -5.52
CA GLN A 92 -11.87 3.55 -4.73
C GLN A 92 -11.84 3.85 -3.23
N PHE A 93 -11.06 4.85 -2.79
CA PHE A 93 -11.00 5.29 -1.40
C PHE A 93 -12.38 5.73 -0.89
N LEU A 94 -13.05 6.62 -1.63
CA LEU A 94 -14.37 7.16 -1.28
C LEU A 94 -15.49 6.10 -1.23
N ARG A 95 -15.29 4.92 -1.82
CA ARG A 95 -16.26 3.80 -1.77
C ARG A 95 -16.01 2.85 -0.61
N LEU A 96 -14.83 2.93 0.02
CA LEU A 96 -14.38 2.00 1.06
C LEU A 96 -14.40 2.61 2.46
N ASP A 97 -14.36 3.95 2.55
CA ASP A 97 -14.86 4.70 3.72
C ASP A 97 -16.39 4.55 3.85
#